data_AF-A0A8H6IQQ2-F1
#
_entry.id   AF-A0A8H6IQQ2-F1
#
_cell.length_a   1.000
_cell.length_b   1.000
_cell.length_c   1.000
_cell.angle_alpha   90.00
_cell.angle_beta   90.00
_cell.angle_gamma   90.00
#
_symmetry.space_group_name_H-M   'P 1'
#
loop_
_entity.id
_entity.type
_entity.pdbx_description
1 polymer ?
#
loop_
_entity_poly.entity_id
_entity_poly.type
_entity_poly.pdbx_seq_one_letter_code
_entity_poly.pdbx_strand_id
1 'polypeptide(L)'
;MLLSAIVSLASLSLLPGLASGAAAGPAHKKGPVIPDAEPLFQLQMNLGQSVDFGPGPRGNRFGDPIVGGAFEGPKLTGVVLPVGGDWGLLDAKGGFIAITVMEFQTNDGANIFVRTTGPTPNGRGLNYISLETGHPNYYWVNDIFAFGIIQVDRQKGAVTIEAWSMIAPTD
;
A
#
# COMPACT_ATOMS: atom_id res chain seq x y z
N MET A 1 -16.87 73.70 60.02
CA MET A 1 -15.49 73.42 60.51
C MET A 1 -15.39 71.91 60.66
N LEU A 2 -14.52 71.12 60.03
CA LEU A 2 -13.39 71.33 59.14
C LEU A 2 -13.30 70.10 58.20
N LEU A 3 -13.07 70.36 56.91
CA LEU A 3 -12.24 69.68 55.90
C LEU A 3 -12.07 68.14 55.79
N SER A 4 -11.86 67.77 54.51
CA SER A 4 -11.14 66.61 53.96
C SER A 4 -11.99 65.34 53.76
N ALA A 5 -11.92 64.60 52.66
CA ALA A 5 -11.08 64.66 51.48
C ALA A 5 -11.55 63.60 50.46
N ILE A 6 -11.33 63.90 49.16
CA ILE A 6 -10.81 62.98 48.13
C ILE A 6 -11.76 61.96 47.44
N VAL A 7 -12.00 62.24 46.14
CA VAL A 7 -11.80 61.39 44.93
C VAL A 7 -12.61 60.09 44.83
N SER A 8 -13.14 59.63 43.69
CA SER A 8 -13.39 60.14 42.33
C SER A 8 -13.95 58.97 41.51
N LEU A 9 -14.68 59.32 40.45
CA LEU A 9 -14.83 58.61 39.18
C LEU A 9 -15.61 57.28 39.06
N ALA A 10 -16.61 57.39 38.16
CA ALA A 10 -16.92 56.48 37.06
C ALA A 10 -17.66 55.16 37.35
N SER A 11 -18.99 55.19 37.17
CA SER A 11 -19.76 54.02 36.76
C SER A 11 -19.86 53.97 35.23
N LEU A 12 -18.79 53.51 34.59
CA LEU A 12 -18.81 53.12 33.18
C LEU A 12 -19.40 51.70 33.10
N SER A 13 -20.62 51.58 32.58
CA SER A 13 -21.27 50.30 32.32
C SER A 13 -20.54 49.56 31.19
N LEU A 14 -19.64 48.64 31.53
CA LEU A 14 -19.07 47.68 30.59
C LEU A 14 -19.94 46.43 30.56
N LEU A 15 -20.64 46.22 29.44
CA LEU A 15 -21.15 44.91 29.06
C LEU A 15 -19.98 43.91 28.98
N PRO A 16 -20.09 42.70 29.53
CA PRO A 16 -19.10 41.66 29.25
C PRO A 16 -19.27 41.25 27.78
N GLY A 17 -18.35 41.74 26.93
CA GLY A 17 -18.16 41.19 25.60
C GLY A 17 -17.74 39.73 25.74
N LEU A 18 -18.60 38.81 25.29
CA LEU A 18 -18.24 37.43 25.04
C LEU A 18 -17.05 37.42 24.08
N ALA A 19 -15.84 37.22 24.62
CA ALA A 19 -14.71 36.85 23.81
C ALA A 19 -15.07 35.48 23.21
N SER A 20 -15.49 35.49 21.94
CA SER A 20 -15.56 34.30 21.13
C SER A 20 -14.13 33.78 21.02
N GLY A 21 -13.77 32.88 21.93
CA GLY A 21 -12.62 32.03 21.78
C GLY A 21 -12.90 31.15 20.57
N ALA A 22 -12.55 31.64 19.38
CA ALA A 22 -12.42 30.80 18.22
C ALA A 22 -11.39 29.73 18.61
N ALA A 23 -11.88 28.55 18.99
CA ALA A 23 -11.05 27.38 19.14
C ALA A 23 -10.34 27.23 17.80
N ALA A 24 -9.03 27.53 17.78
CA ALA A 24 -8.22 27.32 16.61
C ALA A 24 -8.41 25.84 16.22
N GLY A 25 -9.04 25.61 15.07
CA GLY A 25 -9.13 24.27 14.50
C GLY A 25 -7.72 23.67 14.39
N PRO A 26 -7.58 22.34 14.34
CA PRO A 26 -6.28 21.70 14.29
C PRO A 26 -5.46 22.34 13.16
N ALA A 27 -4.47 23.15 13.54
CA ALA A 27 -3.56 23.75 12.60
C ALA A 27 -2.82 22.59 11.93
N HIS A 28 -2.85 22.52 10.60
CA HIS A 28 -2.00 21.58 9.88
C HIS A 28 -0.55 21.86 10.30
N LYS A 29 0.01 20.98 11.14
CA LYS A 29 1.46 20.96 11.40
C LYS A 29 2.19 20.72 10.07
N LYS A 30 3.49 21.08 10.03
CA LYS A 30 4.47 21.05 8.90
C LYS A 30 4.14 20.05 7.77
N GLY A 31 4.56 20.41 6.55
CA GLY A 31 4.32 19.70 5.28
C GLY A 31 4.41 18.16 5.32
N PRO A 32 3.95 17.48 4.25
CA PRO A 32 3.60 16.06 4.29
C PRO A 32 4.69 15.21 4.91
N VAL A 33 4.32 14.38 5.89
CA VAL A 33 5.21 13.37 6.46
C VAL A 33 5.37 12.27 5.42
N ILE A 34 6.61 12.02 5.01
CA ILE A 34 6.95 11.02 3.99
C ILE A 34 7.32 9.73 4.73
N PRO A 35 6.59 8.62 4.53
CA PRO A 35 6.97 7.32 5.06
C PRO A 35 8.22 6.77 4.37
N ASP A 36 9.03 6.02 5.12
CA ASP A 36 10.19 5.29 4.61
C ASP A 36 9.78 3.93 4.02
N ALA A 37 10.70 3.27 3.31
CA ALA A 37 10.51 1.94 2.75
C ALA A 37 11.74 1.06 3.00
N GLU A 38 11.52 -0.21 3.35
CA GLU A 38 12.58 -1.23 3.51
C GLU A 38 12.41 -2.41 2.54
N PRO A 39 13.51 -3.03 2.06
CA PRO A 39 13.41 -4.19 1.18
C PRO A 39 12.70 -5.36 1.87
N LEU A 40 11.71 -5.95 1.18
CA LEU A 40 10.94 -7.09 1.70
C LEU A 40 11.41 -8.40 1.07
N PHE A 41 11.30 -8.52 -0.26
CA PHE A 41 11.81 -9.65 -1.04
C PHE A 41 11.97 -9.26 -2.51
N GLN A 42 12.75 -10.04 -3.26
CA GLN A 42 12.72 -10.08 -4.71
C GLN A 42 12.02 -11.37 -5.15
N LEU A 43 11.17 -11.28 -6.16
CA LEU A 43 10.42 -12.41 -6.72
C LEU A 43 10.83 -12.63 -8.16
N GLN A 44 11.00 -13.89 -8.55
CA GLN A 44 10.96 -14.33 -9.94
C GLN A 44 9.89 -15.41 -10.08
N MET A 45 8.83 -15.10 -10.81
CA MET A 45 7.68 -15.97 -11.03
C MET A 45 7.58 -16.36 -12.50
N ASN A 46 7.21 -17.63 -12.73
CA ASN A 46 6.98 -18.19 -14.05
C ASN A 46 5.48 -18.35 -14.28
N LEU A 47 5.05 -17.94 -15.47
CA LEU A 47 3.69 -18.02 -15.96
C LEU A 47 3.58 -19.14 -17.02
N GLY A 48 2.45 -19.81 -17.01
CA GLY A 48 2.04 -20.75 -18.04
C GLY A 48 1.53 -20.03 -19.29
N GLN A 49 0.89 -20.80 -20.16
CA GLN A 49 0.29 -20.26 -21.38
C GLN A 49 -0.84 -19.29 -21.05
N SER A 50 -0.75 -18.08 -21.61
CA SER A 50 -1.79 -17.06 -21.50
C SER A 50 -3.09 -17.49 -22.16
N VAL A 51 -4.21 -17.23 -21.49
CA VAL A 51 -5.56 -17.43 -22.01
C VAL A 51 -6.22 -16.06 -22.20
N ASP A 52 -6.66 -15.79 -23.43
CA ASP A 52 -7.48 -14.63 -23.75
C ASP A 52 -8.96 -14.98 -23.55
N PHE A 53 -9.60 -14.36 -22.57
CA PHE A 53 -11.02 -14.55 -22.29
C PHE A 53 -11.91 -13.58 -23.09
N GLY A 54 -11.31 -12.65 -23.82
CA GLY A 54 -12.02 -11.68 -24.64
C GLY A 54 -12.56 -10.47 -23.85
N PRO A 55 -13.47 -9.70 -24.48
CA PRO A 55 -13.93 -8.42 -23.96
C PRO A 55 -14.86 -8.57 -22.75
N GLY A 56 -14.66 -7.72 -21.74
CA GLY A 56 -15.56 -7.54 -20.61
C GLY A 56 -15.89 -6.06 -20.35
N PRO A 57 -16.72 -5.75 -19.34
CA PRO A 57 -17.23 -4.39 -19.09
C PRO A 57 -16.15 -3.33 -18.82
N ARG A 58 -14.92 -3.74 -18.48
CA ARG A 58 -13.79 -2.86 -18.14
C ARG A 58 -12.62 -2.99 -19.12
N GLY A 59 -12.75 -3.77 -20.19
CA GLY A 59 -11.66 -4.08 -21.12
C GLY A 59 -11.50 -5.58 -21.38
N ASN A 60 -10.46 -5.94 -22.12
CA ASN A 60 -10.13 -7.33 -22.45
C ASN A 60 -9.49 -8.04 -21.25
N ARG A 61 -9.94 -9.26 -20.95
CA ARG A 61 -9.50 -10.05 -19.80
C ARG A 61 -8.54 -11.16 -20.24
N PHE A 62 -7.41 -11.26 -19.55
CA PHE A 62 -6.44 -12.34 -19.72
C PHE A 62 -6.30 -13.14 -18.43
N GLY A 63 -5.85 -14.39 -18.55
CA GLY A 63 -5.43 -15.23 -17.44
C GLY A 63 -4.13 -15.94 -17.75
N ASP A 64 -3.13 -15.75 -16.89
CA ASP A 64 -1.84 -16.40 -16.98
C ASP A 64 -1.65 -17.31 -15.75
N PRO A 65 -1.70 -18.65 -15.92
CA PRO A 65 -1.52 -19.57 -14.79
C PRO A 65 -0.14 -19.40 -14.16
N ILE A 66 -0.03 -19.50 -12.84
CA ILE A 66 1.29 -19.51 -12.17
C ILE A 66 1.79 -20.95 -12.13
N VAL A 67 2.99 -21.18 -12.66
CA VAL A 67 3.61 -22.52 -12.72
C VAL A 67 4.79 -22.68 -11.76
N GLY A 68 5.09 -21.64 -10.98
CA GLY A 68 6.08 -21.66 -9.91
C GLY A 68 6.98 -20.44 -9.93
N GLY A 69 8.06 -20.49 -9.16
CA GLY A 69 9.00 -19.38 -9.01
C GLY A 69 9.72 -19.44 -7.68
N ALA A 70 10.51 -18.42 -7.40
CA ALA A 70 11.24 -18.26 -6.15
C ALA A 70 11.19 -16.81 -5.68
N PHE A 71 11.26 -16.63 -4.37
CA PHE A 71 11.43 -15.31 -3.76
C PHE A 71 12.52 -15.36 -2.70
N GLU A 72 13.26 -14.26 -2.58
CA GLU A 72 14.38 -14.14 -1.64
C GLU A 72 14.39 -12.75 -1.00
N GLY A 73 14.58 -12.71 0.31
CA GLY A 73 14.60 -11.48 1.08
C GLY A 73 15.17 -11.70 2.48
N PRO A 74 15.44 -10.62 3.24
CA PRO A 74 16.09 -10.74 4.55
C PRO A 74 15.29 -11.56 5.57
N LYS A 75 13.95 -11.55 5.47
CA LYS A 75 13.02 -12.23 6.39
C LYS A 75 12.07 -13.20 5.69
N LEU A 76 12.07 -13.25 4.36
CA LEU A 76 11.14 -14.02 3.54
C LEU A 76 11.89 -14.65 2.37
N THR A 77 12.07 -15.97 2.41
CA THR A 77 12.72 -16.71 1.33
C THR A 77 12.02 -18.05 1.12
N GLY A 78 11.80 -18.43 -0.14
CA GLY A 78 11.07 -19.63 -0.47
C GLY A 78 10.72 -19.75 -1.95
N VAL A 79 9.67 -20.52 -2.22
CA VAL A 79 9.17 -20.83 -3.56
C VAL A 79 7.74 -20.34 -3.74
N VAL A 80 7.39 -20.01 -4.98
CA VAL A 80 5.98 -19.83 -5.38
C VAL A 80 5.44 -21.20 -5.75
N LEU A 81 4.35 -21.61 -5.10
CA LEU A 81 3.68 -22.85 -5.44
C LEU A 81 2.96 -22.71 -6.80
N PRO A 82 2.81 -23.81 -7.58
CA PRO A 82 2.16 -23.79 -8.89
C PRO A 82 0.62 -23.75 -8.75
N VAL A 83 0.12 -22.73 -8.06
CA VAL A 83 -1.29 -22.44 -7.85
C VAL A 83 -1.52 -20.94 -7.92
N GLY A 84 -2.69 -20.55 -8.45
CA GLY A 84 -3.03 -19.16 -8.67
C GLY A 84 -2.86 -18.73 -10.12
N GLY A 85 -2.86 -17.42 -10.34
CA GLY A 85 -2.84 -16.83 -11.67
C GLY A 85 -2.74 -15.32 -11.66
N ASP A 86 -2.27 -14.75 -12.77
CA ASP A 86 -2.38 -13.33 -13.08
C ASP A 86 -3.61 -13.10 -13.95
N TRP A 87 -4.52 -12.25 -13.47
CA TRP A 87 -5.74 -11.86 -14.15
C TRP A 87 -5.56 -10.46 -14.73
N GLY A 88 -4.83 -10.37 -15.85
CA GLY A 88 -4.57 -9.12 -16.55
C GLY A 88 -5.85 -8.45 -17.11
N LEU A 89 -5.91 -7.13 -17.06
CA LEU A 89 -6.98 -6.32 -17.68
C LEU A 89 -6.37 -5.27 -18.61
N LEU A 90 -6.72 -5.30 -19.90
CA LEU A 90 -6.34 -4.29 -20.88
C LEU A 90 -7.54 -3.42 -21.24
N ASP A 91 -7.49 -2.14 -20.93
CA ASP A 91 -8.57 -1.20 -21.26
C ASP A 91 -8.53 -0.73 -22.73
N ALA A 92 -9.58 -0.05 -23.17
CA ALA A 92 -9.72 0.44 -24.54
C ALA A 92 -8.72 1.55 -24.93
N LYS A 93 -8.01 2.13 -23.95
CA LYS A 93 -6.96 3.15 -24.15
C LYS A 93 -5.55 2.56 -24.06
N GLY A 94 -5.41 1.24 -23.91
CA GLY A 94 -4.12 0.56 -23.78
C GLY A 94 -3.55 0.55 -22.36
N GLY A 95 -4.32 0.97 -21.35
CA GLY A 95 -3.95 0.83 -19.95
C GLY A 95 -4.03 -0.62 -19.51
N PHE A 96 -3.01 -1.11 -18.80
CA PHE A 96 -2.97 -2.49 -18.29
C PHE A 96 -2.94 -2.50 -16.76
N ILE A 97 -3.78 -3.34 -16.15
CA ILE A 97 -3.80 -3.59 -14.71
C ILE A 97 -3.49 -5.07 -14.47
N ALA A 98 -2.49 -5.34 -13.64
CA ALA A 98 -2.18 -6.69 -13.17
C ALA A 98 -3.01 -6.99 -11.91
N ILE A 99 -3.46 -8.24 -11.78
CA ILE A 99 -4.19 -8.73 -10.61
C ILE A 99 -3.73 -10.16 -10.37
N THR A 100 -2.68 -10.32 -9.60
CA THR A 100 -2.08 -11.63 -9.34
C THR A 100 -2.55 -12.17 -8.01
N VAL A 101 -2.93 -13.45 -7.98
CA VAL A 101 -3.17 -14.21 -6.75
C VAL A 101 -2.26 -15.42 -6.79
N MET A 102 -1.46 -15.62 -5.74
CA MET A 102 -0.43 -16.64 -5.68
C MET A 102 -0.25 -17.17 -4.25
N GLU A 103 0.43 -18.31 -4.13
CA GLU A 103 0.75 -18.93 -2.85
C GLU A 103 2.26 -19.07 -2.69
N PHE A 104 2.82 -18.49 -1.65
CA PHE A 104 4.22 -18.65 -1.27
C PHE A 104 4.36 -19.79 -0.27
N GLN A 105 5.46 -20.53 -0.37
CA GLN A 105 5.92 -21.45 0.66
C GLN A 105 7.35 -21.08 1.05
N THR A 106 7.57 -20.71 2.31
CA THR A 106 8.89 -20.40 2.83
C THR A 106 9.74 -21.67 2.96
N ASN A 107 11.07 -21.51 3.00
CA ASN A 107 11.99 -22.65 3.14
C ASN A 107 11.79 -23.46 4.44
N ASP A 108 11.23 -22.85 5.48
CA ASP A 108 10.87 -23.48 6.75
C ASP A 108 9.39 -23.92 6.82
N GLY A 109 8.66 -23.88 5.70
CA GLY A 109 7.37 -24.55 5.53
C GLY A 109 6.12 -23.72 5.82
N ALA A 110 6.24 -22.40 5.99
CA ALA A 110 5.06 -21.53 6.13
C ALA A 110 4.43 -21.24 4.78
N ASN A 111 3.12 -21.41 4.68
CA ASN A 111 2.34 -21.01 3.52
C ASN A 111 1.82 -19.58 3.73
N ILE A 112 1.94 -18.74 2.71
CA ILE A 112 1.56 -17.34 2.73
C ILE A 112 0.77 -17.04 1.45
N PHE A 113 -0.50 -16.68 1.62
CA PHE A 113 -1.33 -16.22 0.53
C PHE A 113 -0.89 -14.82 0.12
N VAL A 114 -0.66 -14.59 -1.17
CA VAL A 114 -0.19 -13.28 -1.66
C VAL A 114 -1.08 -12.81 -2.80
N ARG A 115 -1.44 -11.52 -2.74
CA ARG A 115 -2.14 -10.83 -3.82
C ARG A 115 -1.39 -9.57 -4.21
N THR A 116 -1.25 -9.34 -5.51
CA THR A 116 -0.72 -8.10 -6.05
C THR A 116 -1.74 -7.44 -6.96
N THR A 117 -1.78 -6.12 -6.98
CA THR A 117 -2.59 -5.39 -7.97
C THR A 117 -2.11 -3.98 -8.20
N GLY A 118 -2.19 -3.53 -9.45
CA GLY A 118 -1.76 -2.18 -9.81
C GLY A 118 -1.62 -1.97 -11.31
N PRO A 119 -1.49 -0.69 -11.72
CA PRO A 119 -1.23 -0.34 -13.10
C PRO A 119 0.16 -0.86 -13.50
N THR A 120 0.21 -1.58 -14.62
CA THR A 120 1.45 -2.13 -15.20
C THR A 120 1.52 -1.78 -16.69
N PRO A 121 1.51 -0.48 -17.04
CA PRO A 121 1.61 -0.04 -18.42
C PRO A 121 2.95 -0.49 -19.02
N ASN A 122 2.93 -0.94 -20.28
CA ASN A 122 4.14 -1.35 -21.00
C ASN A 122 4.98 -2.42 -20.25
N GLY A 123 4.36 -3.25 -19.41
CA GLY A 123 5.03 -4.32 -18.70
C GLY A 123 5.86 -3.89 -17.48
N ARG A 124 5.78 -2.64 -17.03
CA ARG A 124 6.41 -2.17 -15.78
C ARG A 124 5.45 -1.32 -14.97
N GLY A 125 5.40 -1.52 -13.66
CA GLY A 125 4.41 -0.87 -12.81
C GLY A 125 4.73 -0.86 -11.33
N LEU A 126 3.89 -0.15 -10.58
CA LEU A 126 3.87 -0.19 -9.12
C LEU A 126 2.61 -0.93 -8.69
N ASN A 127 2.77 -2.03 -7.97
CA ASN A 127 1.66 -2.84 -7.50
C ASN A 127 1.59 -2.79 -5.98
N TYR A 128 0.39 -2.67 -5.44
CA TYR A 128 0.13 -2.96 -4.03
C TYR A 128 0.27 -4.46 -3.81
N ILE A 129 0.83 -4.86 -2.67
CA ILE A 129 1.03 -6.25 -2.27
C ILE A 129 0.39 -6.45 -0.90
N SER A 130 -0.46 -7.48 -0.79
CA SER A 130 -0.97 -7.97 0.48
C SER A 130 -0.51 -9.41 0.71
N LEU A 131 -0.13 -9.73 1.94
CA LEU A 131 0.26 -11.07 2.37
C LEU A 131 -0.64 -11.50 3.53
N GLU A 132 -0.95 -12.79 3.59
CA GLU A 132 -1.77 -13.36 4.66
C GLU A 132 -1.25 -14.74 5.08
N THR A 133 -1.10 -14.95 6.38
CA THR A 133 -0.76 -16.27 6.93
C THR A 133 -1.17 -16.42 8.40
N GLY A 134 -1.54 -17.64 8.78
CA GLY A 134 -1.73 -18.03 10.17
C GLY A 134 -0.45 -18.54 10.85
N HIS A 135 0.68 -18.64 10.13
CA HIS A 135 1.90 -19.21 10.69
C HIS A 135 2.54 -18.27 11.72
N PRO A 136 2.83 -18.72 12.97
CA PRO A 136 3.23 -17.84 14.06
C PRO A 136 4.54 -17.07 13.78
N ASN A 137 5.52 -17.69 13.10
CA ASN A 137 6.79 -17.04 12.78
C ASN A 137 6.67 -15.93 11.71
N TYR A 138 5.59 -15.95 10.93
CA TYR A 138 5.36 -15.03 9.81
C TYR A 138 4.13 -14.17 10.00
N TYR A 139 3.46 -14.25 11.16
CA TYR A 139 2.21 -13.53 11.40
C TYR A 139 2.35 -12.01 11.27
N TRP A 140 3.56 -11.49 11.42
CA TRP A 140 3.90 -10.07 11.21
C TRP A 140 3.56 -9.56 9.80
N VAL A 141 3.52 -10.42 8.77
CA VAL A 141 3.19 -9.99 7.40
C VAL A 141 1.74 -9.53 7.25
N ASN A 142 0.86 -9.92 8.17
CA ASN A 142 -0.54 -9.49 8.16
C ASN A 142 -0.70 -7.98 8.49
N ASP A 143 0.31 -7.39 9.15
CA ASP A 143 0.25 -6.02 9.68
C ASP A 143 1.11 -5.03 8.89
N ILE A 144 1.69 -5.44 7.75
CA ILE A 144 2.51 -4.57 6.91
C ILE A 144 1.72 -3.98 5.73
N PHE A 145 2.14 -2.80 5.28
CA PHE A 145 1.77 -2.28 3.98
C PHE A 145 2.94 -2.52 3.02
N ALA A 146 2.72 -3.27 1.93
CA ALA A 146 3.76 -3.57 0.97
C ALA A 146 3.39 -3.11 -0.45
N PHE A 147 4.42 -2.78 -1.23
CA PHE A 147 4.30 -2.52 -2.66
C PHE A 147 5.47 -3.14 -3.40
N GLY A 148 5.35 -3.27 -4.71
CA GLY A 148 6.44 -3.80 -5.54
C GLY A 148 6.54 -3.14 -6.90
N ILE A 149 7.77 -3.03 -7.37
CA ILE A 149 8.08 -2.64 -8.74
C ILE A 149 8.07 -3.91 -9.59
N ILE A 150 7.08 -4.04 -10.47
CA ILE A 150 6.91 -5.21 -11.34
C ILE A 150 7.61 -4.99 -12.69
N GLN A 151 8.15 -6.07 -13.25
CA GLN A 151 8.56 -6.16 -14.64
C GLN A 151 8.04 -7.46 -15.25
N VAL A 152 7.43 -7.38 -16.42
CA VAL A 152 6.84 -8.53 -17.13
C VAL A 152 7.61 -8.80 -18.41
N ASP A 153 8.24 -9.97 -18.51
CA ASP A 153 8.81 -10.52 -19.73
C ASP A 153 7.84 -11.54 -20.31
N ARG A 154 6.90 -11.05 -21.15
CA ARG A 154 5.86 -11.89 -21.76
C ARG A 154 6.43 -12.94 -22.71
N GLN A 155 7.59 -12.71 -23.32
CA GLN A 155 8.19 -13.68 -24.24
C GLN A 155 8.72 -14.90 -23.50
N LYS A 156 9.23 -14.69 -22.29
CA LYS A 156 9.71 -15.77 -21.43
C LYS A 156 8.66 -16.31 -20.47
N GLY A 157 7.46 -15.71 -20.43
CA GLY A 157 6.45 -16.01 -19.42
C GLY A 157 6.97 -15.74 -18.02
N ALA A 158 7.77 -14.68 -17.81
CA ALA A 158 8.40 -14.40 -16.53
C ALA A 158 7.94 -13.04 -15.97
N VAL A 159 7.79 -12.98 -14.66
CA VAL A 159 7.49 -11.75 -13.92
C VAL A 159 8.51 -11.60 -12.81
N THR A 160 9.07 -10.40 -12.66
CA THR A 160 9.89 -10.06 -11.49
C THR A 160 9.23 -8.97 -10.67
N ILE A 161 9.41 -9.04 -9.36
CA ILE A 161 8.97 -8.00 -8.42
C ILE A 161 10.09 -7.68 -7.46
N GLU A 162 10.45 -6.40 -7.36
CA GLU A 162 11.23 -5.86 -6.24
C GLU A 162 10.25 -5.31 -5.20
N ALA A 163 10.04 -6.03 -4.10
CA ALA A 163 9.04 -5.71 -3.09
C ALA A 163 9.64 -4.97 -1.89
N TRP A 164 8.85 -4.03 -1.36
CA TRP A 164 9.21 -3.16 -0.25
C TRP A 164 8.07 -3.10 0.76
N SER A 165 8.42 -3.02 2.05
CA SER A 165 7.49 -2.71 3.14
C SER A 165 7.56 -1.22 3.45
N MET A 166 6.42 -0.57 3.61
CA MET A 166 6.33 0.83 4.02
C MET A 166 6.37 0.92 5.55
N ILE A 167 7.18 1.84 6.05
CA ILE A 167 7.32 2.10 7.48
C ILE A 167 6.55 3.36 7.84
N ALA A 168 5.57 3.22 8.73
CA ALA A 168 4.85 4.36 9.27
C ALA A 168 5.84 5.24 10.06
N PRO A 169 5.87 6.56 9.84
CA PRO A 169 6.68 7.49 10.63
C PRO A 169 6.29 7.38 12.10
N THR A 170 7.28 7.27 12.99
CA THR A 170 7.08 7.44 14.42
C THR A 170 7.25 8.91 14.78
N ASP A 171 6.31 9.49 15.53
CA ASP A 171 6.40 10.85 16.06
C ASP A 171 7.59 11.07 17.01
#